data_AF-A0B5D1-F1
#
_entry.id   AF-A0B5D1-F1
#
_cell.length_a   1.000
_cell.length_b   1.000
_cell.length_c   1.000
_cell.angle_alpha   90.00
_cell.angle_beta   90.00
_cell.angle_gamma   90.00
#
_symmetry.space_group_name_H-M   'P 1'
#
loop_
_entity.id
_entity.type
_entity.pdbx_description
1 polymer ?
#
loop_
_entity_poly.entity_id
_entity_poly.type
_entity_poly.pdbx_seq_one_letter_code
_entity_poly.pdbx_strand_id
1 'polypeptide(L)'
;MGESGSRVAGRALMHLKAIECAHGLTITNKSEIVSEIASRVSDERSVLTICTSLNTWVAMNRTGGSIFIPREVLEPLIELAEIRERCA
;
A
#
# COMPACT_ATOMS: atom_id res chain seq x y z
N MET A 1 14.66 -15.67 -0.38
CA MET A 1 13.87 -14.45 -0.68
C MET A 1 14.67 -13.61 -1.67
N GLY A 2 14.47 -13.79 -2.98
CA GLY A 2 15.45 -13.31 -3.99
C GLY A 2 15.03 -12.09 -4.81
N GLU A 3 13.91 -12.16 -5.53
CA GLU A 3 13.58 -11.14 -6.55
C GLU A 3 12.12 -10.68 -6.54
N SER A 4 11.16 -11.58 -6.24
CA SER A 4 9.73 -11.22 -6.21
C SER A 4 9.38 -10.20 -5.11
N GLY A 5 9.93 -10.36 -3.91
CA GLY A 5 9.72 -9.40 -2.81
C GLY A 5 10.29 -8.01 -3.11
N SER A 6 11.39 -7.94 -3.87
CA SER A 6 11.99 -6.66 -4.30
C SER A 6 11.10 -5.93 -5.31
N ARG A 7 10.47 -6.66 -6.24
CA ARG A 7 9.50 -6.09 -7.21
C ARG A 7 8.23 -5.60 -6.52
N VAL A 8 7.64 -6.40 -5.65
CA VAL A 8 6.44 -6.03 -4.87
C VAL A 8 6.71 -4.78 -4.02
N ALA A 9 7.82 -4.75 -3.29
CA ALA A 9 8.22 -3.60 -2.49
C ALA A 9 8.45 -2.34 -3.35
N GLY A 10 9.13 -2.49 -4.49
CA GLY A 10 9.36 -1.40 -5.44
C GLY A 10 8.06 -0.81 -5.99
N ARG A 11 7.10 -1.68 -6.35
CA ARG A 11 5.77 -1.25 -6.81
C ARG A 11 4.96 -0.56 -5.72
N ALA A 12 4.96 -1.11 -4.50
CA ALA A 12 4.27 -0.52 -3.37
C ALA A 12 4.81 0.89 -3.10
N LEU A 13 6.13 1.03 -3.05
CA LEU A 13 6.79 2.32 -2.85
C LEU A 13 6.46 3.33 -3.96
N MET A 14 6.48 2.89 -5.22
CA MET A 14 6.11 3.72 -6.37
C MET A 14 4.69 4.25 -6.25
N HIS A 15 3.72 3.39 -5.93
CA HIS A 15 2.33 3.78 -5.79
C HIS A 15 2.11 4.72 -4.59
N LEU A 16 2.75 4.45 -3.44
CA LEU A 16 2.66 5.34 -2.28
C LEU A 16 3.22 6.74 -2.57
N LYS A 17 4.33 6.86 -3.31
CA LYS A 17 4.85 8.16 -3.76
C LYS A 17 3.90 8.88 -4.73
N ALA A 18 3.20 8.13 -5.58
CA ALA A 18 2.19 8.72 -6.46
C ALA A 18 1.02 9.30 -5.66
N ILE A 19 0.57 8.63 -4.59
CA ILE A 19 -0.47 9.13 -3.69
C ILE A 19 -0.01 10.42 -2.99
N GLU A 20 1.20 10.44 -2.45
CA GLU A 20 1.79 11.65 -1.85
C GLU A 20 1.80 12.84 -2.81
N CYS A 21 2.24 12.60 -4.05
CA CYS A 21 2.28 13.62 -5.09
C CYS A 21 0.87 14.12 -5.46
N ALA A 22 -0.10 13.20 -5.62
CA ALA A 22 -1.46 13.53 -5.99
C ALA A 22 -2.22 14.34 -4.93
N HIS A 23 -1.91 14.13 -3.65
CA HIS A 23 -2.60 14.80 -2.54
C HIS A 23 -1.76 15.88 -1.84
N GLY A 24 -0.51 16.10 -2.25
CA GLY A 24 0.37 17.10 -1.65
C GLY A 24 0.69 16.83 -0.17
N LEU A 25 0.91 15.57 0.18
CA LEU A 25 1.16 15.12 1.56
C LEU A 25 2.34 14.16 1.65
N THR A 26 2.77 13.88 2.88
CA THR A 26 3.82 12.90 3.18
C THR A 26 3.27 11.76 4.04
N ILE A 27 3.47 10.51 3.60
CA ILE A 27 3.13 9.31 4.38
C ILE A 27 4.32 8.98 5.28
N THR A 28 4.15 9.11 6.59
CA THR A 28 5.26 9.01 7.56
C THR A 28 5.74 7.58 7.77
N ASN A 29 4.83 6.60 7.74
CA ASN A 29 5.12 5.19 7.96
C ASN A 29 5.25 4.36 6.66
N LYS A 30 5.64 5.01 5.55
CA LYS A 30 5.71 4.39 4.22
C LYS A 30 6.58 3.13 4.15
N SER A 31 7.73 3.13 4.81
CA SER A 31 8.63 1.98 4.80
C SER A 31 8.01 0.77 5.49
N GLU A 32 7.24 0.99 6.56
CA GLU A 32 6.53 -0.08 7.27
C GLU A 32 5.44 -0.66 6.38
N ILE A 33 4.64 0.20 5.75
CA ILE A 33 3.59 -0.22 4.80
C ILE A 33 4.18 -1.06 3.66
N VAL A 34 5.30 -0.62 3.07
CA VAL A 34 5.97 -1.36 1.99
C VAL A 34 6.44 -2.72 2.47
N SER A 35 7.06 -2.78 3.65
CA SER A 35 7.53 -4.03 4.25
C SER A 35 6.37 -4.99 4.51
N GLU A 36 5.25 -4.49 5.04
CA GLU A 36 4.07 -5.27 5.38
C GLU A 36 3.38 -5.84 4.14
N ILE A 37 3.17 -5.02 3.11
CA ILE A 37 2.68 -5.47 1.80
C ILE A 37 3.63 -6.54 1.22
N ALA A 38 4.93 -6.25 1.13
CA ALA A 38 5.88 -7.18 0.53
C ALA A 38 6.07 -8.51 1.29
N SER A 39 5.72 -8.53 2.57
CA SER A 39 5.76 -9.74 3.40
C SER A 39 4.55 -10.66 3.23
N ARG A 40 3.41 -10.12 2.75
CA ARG A 40 2.13 -10.83 2.71
C ARG A 40 1.61 -11.09 1.31
N VAL A 41 1.89 -10.21 0.35
CA VAL A 41 1.47 -10.39 -1.04
C VAL A 41 2.66 -10.67 -1.95
N SER A 42 2.42 -11.48 -2.97
CA SER A 42 3.45 -11.93 -3.91
C SER A 42 3.28 -11.40 -5.33
N ASP A 43 2.12 -10.83 -5.64
CA ASP A 43 1.75 -10.33 -6.96
C ASP A 43 1.62 -8.78 -7.02
N GLU A 44 2.05 -8.21 -8.15
CA GLU A 44 2.02 -6.76 -8.37
C GLU A 44 0.58 -6.19 -8.53
N ARG A 45 -0.41 -7.02 -8.90
CA ARG A 45 -1.83 -6.60 -8.98
C ARG A 45 -2.46 -6.48 -7.60
N SER A 46 -2.07 -7.33 -6.66
CA SER A 46 -2.46 -7.20 -5.24
C SER A 46 -1.98 -5.87 -4.69
N VAL A 47 -0.72 -5.49 -4.96
CA VAL A 47 -0.17 -4.18 -4.60
C VAL A 47 -1.00 -3.05 -5.18
N LEU A 48 -1.32 -3.09 -6.47
CA LEU A 48 -2.13 -2.05 -7.12
C LEU A 48 -3.50 -1.91 -6.47
N THR A 49 -4.15 -3.04 -6.14
CA THR A 49 -5.46 -3.04 -5.46
C THR A 49 -5.36 -2.36 -4.09
N ILE A 50 -4.39 -2.77 -3.27
CA ILE A 50 -4.15 -2.21 -1.93
C ILE A 50 -3.91 -0.70 -2.04
N CYS A 51 -3.00 -0.28 -2.92
CA CYS A 51 -2.66 1.14 -3.08
C CYS A 51 -3.83 1.98 -3.65
N THR A 52 -4.69 1.40 -4.48
CA THR A 52 -5.89 2.09 -4.97
C THR A 52 -6.90 2.36 -3.84
N SER A 53 -7.10 1.37 -2.97
CA SER A 53 -7.93 1.53 -1.78
C SER A 53 -7.33 2.54 -0.79
N LEU A 54 -6.01 2.48 -0.56
CA LEU A 54 -5.30 3.47 0.25
C LEU A 54 -5.42 4.88 -0.31
N ASN A 55 -5.29 5.06 -1.62
CA ASN A 55 -5.48 6.36 -2.28
C ASN A 55 -6.87 6.93 -1.98
N THR A 56 -7.90 6.09 -2.04
CA THR A 56 -9.28 6.48 -1.73
C THR A 56 -9.43 6.88 -0.26
N TRP A 57 -8.88 6.08 0.66
CA TRP A 57 -8.90 6.40 2.09
C TRP A 57 -8.19 7.73 2.40
N VAL A 58 -7.01 7.96 1.80
CA VAL A 58 -6.26 9.21 1.94
C VAL A 58 -7.05 10.40 1.41
N ALA A 59 -7.73 10.24 0.27
CA ALA A 59 -8.57 11.29 -0.31
C ALA A 59 -9.75 11.68 0.62
N MET A 60 -10.31 10.72 1.35
CA MET A 60 -11.42 10.94 2.29
C MET A 60 -10.96 11.55 3.61
N ASN A 61 -9.77 11.19 4.09
CA ASN A 61 -9.26 11.59 5.41
C ASN A 61 -8.33 12.82 5.35
N ARG A 62 -8.38 13.59 4.26
CA ARG A 62 -7.48 14.71 3.95
C ARG A 62 -7.01 15.49 5.17
N THR A 63 -5.77 15.27 5.56
CA THR A 63 -4.98 16.13 6.45
C THR A 63 -3.75 16.61 5.69
N GLY A 64 -3.66 17.91 5.42
CA GLY A 64 -2.52 18.49 4.72
C GLY A 64 -1.22 18.33 5.52
N GLY A 65 -0.09 18.25 4.81
CA GLY A 65 1.23 18.12 5.41
C GLY A 65 1.67 16.65 5.51
N SER A 66 1.35 15.98 6.61
CA SER A 66 1.74 14.60 6.86
C SER A 66 0.57 13.76 7.35
N ILE A 67 0.58 12.47 6.97
CA ILE A 67 -0.41 11.49 7.39
C ILE A 67 0.30 10.23 7.85
N PHE A 68 -0.24 9.64 8.91
CA PHE A 68 0.10 8.30 9.36
C PHE A 68 -1.05 7.37 8.95
N ILE A 69 -0.75 6.30 8.24
CA ILE A 69 -1.77 5.31 7.86
C ILE A 69 -1.81 4.24 8.96
N PRO A 70 -2.88 4.16 9.76
CA PRO A 70 -2.94 3.19 10.84
C PRO A 70 -3.08 1.77 10.30
N ARG A 71 -2.57 0.79 11.07
CA ARG A 71 -2.63 -0.64 10.71
C ARG A 71 -4.07 -1.11 10.50
N GLU A 72 -5.03 -0.60 11.28
CA GLU A 72 -6.45 -0.92 11.14
C GLU A 72 -7.03 -0.61 9.75
N VAL A 73 -6.41 0.32 9.00
CA VAL A 73 -6.79 0.62 7.62
C VAL A 73 -6.04 -0.27 6.63
N LEU A 74 -4.76 -0.55 6.90
CA LEU A 74 -3.91 -1.34 6.01
C LEU A 74 -4.26 -2.83 6.03
N GLU A 75 -4.49 -3.38 7.21
CA GLU A 75 -4.63 -4.82 7.45
C GLU A 75 -5.81 -5.43 6.68
N PRO A 76 -7.04 -4.85 6.71
CA PRO A 76 -8.16 -5.39 5.95
C PRO A 76 -7.95 -5.33 4.42
N LEU A 77 -7.17 -4.36 3.94
CA LEU A 77 -6.87 -4.23 2.51
C LEU A 77 -5.91 -5.32 2.03
N ILE A 78 -4.94 -5.69 2.88
CA ILE A 78 -4.01 -6.79 2.60
C ILE A 78 -4.76 -8.12 2.64
N GLU A 79 -5.55 -8.36 3.68
CA GLU A 79 -6.35 -9.60 3.79
C GLU A 79 -7.27 -9.80 2.59
N LEU A 80 -7.93 -8.74 2.13
CA LEU A 80 -8.77 -8.80 0.93
C LEU A 80 -7.96 -9.15 -0.32
N ALA A 81 -6.73 -8.65 -0.45
CA ALA A 81 -5.87 -8.97 -1.58
C ALA A 81 -5.41 -10.44 -1.54
N GLU A 82 -5.07 -10.97 -0.36
CA GLU A 82 -4.69 -12.37 -0.16
C GLU A 82 -5.83 -13.33 -0.51
N ILE A 83 -7.07 -13.03 -0.10
CA ILE A 83 -8.25 -13.84 -0.45
C ILE A 83 -8.42 -13.91 -1.97
N ARG A 84 -8.21 -12.79 -2.67
CA ARG A 84 -8.34 -12.72 -4.13
C ARG A 84 -7.23 -13.51 -4.85
N GLU A 85 -6.01 -13.56 -4.30
CA GLU A 85 -4.94 -14.42 -4.82
C GLU A 85 -5.28 -15.91 -4.65
N ARG A 86 -5.94 -16.31 -3.57
CA ARG A 86 -6.28 -17.72 -3.30
C ARG A 86 -7.47 -18.26 -4.09
N CYS A 87 -8.34 -17.37 -4.58
CA CYS A 87 -9.52 -17.74 -5.36
C CYS A 87 -9.31 -17.62 -6.88
N ALA A 88 -8.16 -17.13 -7.32
CA ALA A 88 -7.76 -16.99 -8.73
C ALA A 88 -6.95 -18.20 -9.20
#